data_AF-A0A2T3KIR7-F1
#
_entry.id   AF-A0A2T3KIR7-F1
#
_cell.length_a   1.000
_cell.length_b   1.000
_cell.length_c   1.000
_cell.angle_alpha   90.00
_cell.angle_beta   90.00
_cell.angle_gamma   90.00
#
_symmetry.space_group_name_H-M   'P 1'
#
loop_
_entity.id
_entity.type
_entity.pdbx_description
1 polymer ?
#
loop_
_entity_poly.entity_id
_entity_poly.type
_entity_poly.pdbx_seq_one_letter_code
_entity_poly.pdbx_strand_id
1 'polypeptide(L)'
;MSEINNNEEQIIEETVFTLDDCSPELRQVVKFEEVPAELIDMLVNVYKVSEPTSREAWNALPASAQNVLDNFEQFHSLVALSQSYSGVDFLGEMQDTKFPEDMSADEQAEYKASMLDKVLVNCVKDMCKQLKKARRNPPMKREFTEIFQK
;
A
#
# COMPACT_ATOMS: atom_id res chain seq x y z
N MET A 1 45.30 6.82 -30.00
CA MET A 1 45.49 6.91 -28.54
C MET A 1 44.70 8.10 -28.06
N SER A 2 44.00 7.93 -26.94
CA SER A 2 43.09 8.86 -26.25
C SER A 2 41.69 8.93 -26.87
N GLU A 3 40.86 7.90 -26.66
CA GLU A 3 40.06 7.60 -25.45
C GLU A 3 38.78 8.46 -25.36
N ILE A 4 37.67 7.73 -25.46
CA ILE A 4 36.27 8.10 -25.33
C ILE A 4 35.98 8.55 -23.90
N ASN A 5 35.07 9.50 -23.73
CA ASN A 5 34.01 9.37 -22.72
C ASN A 5 32.84 10.29 -23.07
N ASN A 6 31.88 9.70 -23.79
CA ASN A 6 30.50 10.16 -23.81
C ASN A 6 29.94 10.01 -22.39
N ASN A 7 29.77 11.11 -21.66
CA ASN A 7 28.82 11.15 -20.57
C ASN A 7 27.45 11.46 -21.17
N GLU A 8 26.74 10.40 -21.58
CA GLU A 8 25.29 10.45 -21.68
C GLU A 8 24.76 10.57 -20.25
N GLU A 9 24.33 11.77 -19.87
CA GLU A 9 23.48 11.97 -18.70
C GLU A 9 22.22 11.11 -18.92
N GLN A 10 22.17 9.95 -18.28
CA GLN A 10 20.93 9.21 -18.11
C GLN A 10 19.98 10.10 -17.33
N ILE A 11 19.11 10.82 -18.05
CA ILE A 11 17.89 11.37 -17.50
C ILE A 11 17.09 10.14 -17.07
N ILE A 12 17.13 9.83 -15.77
CA ILE A 12 16.15 8.94 -15.17
C ILE A 12 14.85 9.73 -15.27
N GLU A 13 14.05 9.47 -16.31
CA GLU A 13 12.65 9.90 -16.30
C GLU A 13 12.01 9.22 -15.08
N GLU A 14 11.80 9.99 -14.01
CA GLU A 14 10.94 9.57 -12.91
C GLU A 14 9.56 9.35 -13.53
N THR A 15 9.22 8.08 -13.76
CA THR A 15 7.90 7.69 -14.24
C THR A 15 6.88 8.09 -13.19
N VAL A 16 6.22 9.23 -13.38
CA VAL A 16 5.13 9.68 -12.52
C VAL A 16 3.90 8.84 -12.85
N PHE A 17 3.49 7.99 -11.91
CA PHE A 17 2.27 7.21 -12.04
C PHE A 17 1.06 8.02 -11.58
N THR A 18 -0.03 7.90 -12.32
CA THR A 18 -1.32 8.50 -11.99
C THR A 18 -2.34 7.42 -11.64
N LEU A 19 -3.49 7.82 -11.11
CA LEU A 19 -4.57 6.90 -10.80
C LEU A 19 -5.11 6.15 -12.04
N ASP A 20 -4.99 6.75 -13.23
CA ASP A 20 -5.40 6.12 -14.49
C ASP A 20 -4.45 5.00 -14.94
N ASP A 21 -3.23 4.97 -14.40
CA ASP A 21 -2.25 3.89 -14.61
C ASP A 21 -2.52 2.68 -13.68
N CYS A 22 -3.53 2.77 -12.80
CA CYS A 22 -3.91 1.73 -11.85
C CYS A 22 -5.17 0.97 -12.29
N SER A 23 -5.50 -0.09 -11.55
CA SER A 23 -6.67 -0.91 -11.83
C SER A 23 -7.99 -0.12 -11.72
N PRO A 24 -9.04 -0.52 -12.47
CA PRO A 24 -10.40 0.00 -12.25
C PRO A 24 -10.87 -0.16 -10.80
N GLU A 25 -10.46 -1.22 -10.12
CA GLU A 25 -10.77 -1.51 -8.73
C GLU A 25 -10.21 -0.43 -7.79
N LEU A 26 -8.97 0.03 -8.00
CA LEU A 26 -8.40 1.10 -7.17
C LEU A 26 -9.16 2.42 -7.36
N ARG A 27 -9.54 2.74 -8.60
CA ARG A 27 -10.36 3.93 -8.90
C ARG A 27 -11.71 3.89 -8.21
N GLN A 28 -12.32 2.70 -8.15
CA GLN A 28 -13.58 2.50 -7.44
C GLN A 28 -13.41 2.68 -5.92
N VAL A 29 -12.33 2.15 -5.34
CA VAL A 29 -11.98 2.36 -3.92
C VAL A 29 -11.81 3.85 -3.62
N VAL A 30 -11.05 4.57 -4.44
CA VAL A 30 -10.84 6.03 -4.29
C VAL A 30 -12.15 6.78 -4.28
N LYS A 31 -13.06 6.44 -5.19
CA LYS A 31 -14.38 7.09 -5.29
C LYS A 31 -15.28 6.74 -4.12
N PHE A 32 -15.32 5.48 -3.71
CA PHE A 32 -16.23 5.00 -2.66
C PHE A 32 -15.83 5.52 -1.28
N GLU A 33 -14.54 5.48 -0.97
CA GLU A 33 -13.97 5.93 0.32
C GLU A 33 -13.71 7.45 0.36
N GLU A 34 -14.10 8.17 -0.70
CA GLU A 34 -13.90 9.62 -0.85
C GLU A 34 -12.46 10.05 -0.51
N VAL A 35 -11.48 9.32 -1.05
CA VAL A 35 -10.06 9.50 -0.69
C VAL A 35 -9.61 10.93 -0.99
N PRO A 36 -9.01 11.65 -0.03
CA PRO A 36 -8.53 13.00 -0.23
C PRO A 36 -7.54 13.10 -1.40
N ALA A 37 -7.66 14.16 -2.21
CA ALA A 37 -6.82 14.37 -3.38
C ALA A 37 -5.31 14.39 -3.04
N GLU A 38 -4.97 14.93 -1.87
CA GLU A 38 -3.61 14.97 -1.33
C GLU A 38 -3.00 13.58 -1.02
N LEU A 39 -3.83 12.55 -0.84
CA LEU A 39 -3.38 11.18 -0.59
C LEU A 39 -3.31 10.33 -1.86
N ILE A 40 -3.84 10.80 -3.00
CA ILE A 40 -3.91 10.01 -4.24
C ILE A 40 -2.51 9.63 -4.73
N ASP A 41 -1.57 10.58 -4.75
CA ASP A 41 -0.21 10.31 -5.26
C ASP A 41 0.50 9.27 -4.40
N MET A 42 0.37 9.38 -3.08
CA MET A 42 0.91 8.38 -2.16
C MET A 42 0.23 7.02 -2.36
N LEU A 43 -1.10 6.99 -2.47
CA LEU A 43 -1.85 5.76 -2.71
C LEU A 43 -1.41 5.06 -3.99
N VAL A 44 -1.21 5.79 -5.08
CA VAL A 44 -0.71 5.22 -6.35
C VAL A 44 0.66 4.60 -6.16
N ASN A 45 1.59 5.31 -5.50
CA ASN A 45 2.93 4.79 -5.23
C ASN A 45 2.91 3.54 -4.33
N VAL A 46 2.14 3.58 -3.24
CA VAL A 46 1.95 2.43 -2.34
C VAL A 46 1.34 1.26 -3.09
N TYR A 47 0.32 1.50 -3.93
CA TYR A 47 -0.29 0.47 -4.75
C TYR A 47 0.74 -0.20 -5.67
N LYS A 48 1.56 0.57 -6.39
CA LYS A 48 2.58 0.01 -7.28
C LYS A 48 3.65 -0.80 -6.52
N VAL A 49 4.14 -0.28 -5.40
CA VAL A 49 5.23 -0.91 -4.62
C VAL A 49 4.74 -2.14 -3.84
N SER A 50 3.49 -2.14 -3.37
CA SER A 50 2.93 -3.23 -2.55
C SER A 50 2.41 -4.41 -3.35
N GLU A 51 2.43 -4.38 -4.69
CA GLU A 51 1.91 -5.46 -5.53
C GLU A 51 2.55 -6.82 -5.19
N PRO A 52 3.89 -6.96 -5.13
CA PRO A 52 4.50 -8.29 -4.97
C PRO A 52 4.15 -8.91 -3.62
N THR A 53 4.17 -8.10 -2.55
CA THR A 53 3.85 -8.56 -1.19
C THR A 53 2.36 -8.87 -1.04
N SER A 54 1.50 -8.07 -1.68
CA SER A 54 0.07 -8.34 -1.77
C SER A 54 -0.21 -9.62 -2.54
N ARG A 55 0.49 -9.85 -3.65
CA ARG A 55 0.35 -11.05 -4.51
C ARG A 55 0.69 -12.31 -3.74
N GLU A 56 1.82 -12.30 -3.04
CA GLU A 56 2.24 -13.41 -2.20
C GLU A 56 1.19 -13.70 -1.11
N ALA A 57 0.73 -12.67 -0.41
CA ALA A 57 -0.28 -12.80 0.64
C ALA A 57 -1.61 -13.35 0.09
N TRP A 58 -2.05 -12.86 -1.07
CA TRP A 58 -3.25 -13.35 -1.74
C TRP A 58 -3.11 -14.81 -2.12
N ASN A 59 -2.00 -15.21 -2.75
CA ASN A 59 -1.75 -16.59 -3.16
C ASN A 59 -1.67 -17.55 -1.97
N ALA A 60 -1.26 -17.08 -0.80
CA ALA A 60 -1.23 -17.85 0.44
C ALA A 60 -2.61 -17.96 1.13
N LEU A 61 -3.62 -17.19 0.71
CA LEU A 61 -4.98 -17.31 1.26
C LEU A 61 -5.65 -18.61 0.79
N PRO A 62 -6.46 -19.26 1.66
CA PRO A 62 -7.31 -20.35 1.20
C PRO A 62 -8.35 -19.82 0.20
N ALA A 63 -8.69 -20.62 -0.82
CA ALA A 63 -9.67 -20.24 -1.84
C ALA A 63 -11.00 -19.70 -1.25
N SER A 64 -11.45 -20.27 -0.13
CA SER A 64 -12.66 -19.78 0.57
C SER A 64 -12.57 -18.33 1.07
N ALA A 65 -11.38 -17.83 1.40
CA ALA A 65 -11.16 -16.44 1.78
C ALA A 65 -10.95 -15.54 0.56
N GLN A 66 -10.29 -16.04 -0.49
CA GLN A 66 -10.18 -15.33 -1.76
C GLN A 66 -11.57 -15.02 -2.34
N ASN A 67 -12.49 -15.99 -2.32
CA ASN A 67 -13.88 -15.87 -2.81
C ASN A 67 -14.77 -14.87 -2.01
N VAL A 68 -14.21 -14.14 -1.04
CA VAL A 68 -14.88 -12.98 -0.44
C VAL A 68 -14.89 -11.81 -1.43
N LEU A 69 -13.81 -11.66 -2.20
CA LEU A 69 -13.62 -10.68 -3.26
C LEU A 69 -13.68 -11.39 -4.63
N ASP A 70 -13.86 -10.62 -5.70
CA ASP A 70 -13.98 -11.18 -7.05
C ASP A 70 -12.62 -11.49 -7.69
N ASN A 71 -11.61 -10.67 -7.39
CA ASN A 71 -10.29 -10.80 -7.98
C ASN A 71 -9.19 -10.24 -7.05
N PHE A 72 -7.95 -10.43 -7.46
CA PHE A 72 -6.80 -9.89 -6.73
C PHE A 72 -6.79 -8.37 -6.67
N GLU A 73 -7.18 -7.68 -7.74
CA GLU A 73 -7.08 -6.22 -7.82
C GLU A 73 -7.95 -5.54 -6.75
N GLN A 74 -9.10 -6.13 -6.40
CA GLN A 74 -9.91 -5.71 -5.25
C GLN A 74 -9.13 -5.84 -3.94
N PHE A 75 -8.47 -6.99 -3.71
CA PHE A 75 -7.67 -7.20 -2.51
C PHE A 75 -6.51 -6.21 -2.41
N HIS A 76 -5.75 -6.06 -3.50
CA HIS A 76 -4.59 -5.19 -3.56
C HIS A 76 -4.97 -3.72 -3.38
N SER A 77 -6.09 -3.28 -3.97
CA SER A 77 -6.59 -1.91 -3.78
C SER A 77 -6.92 -1.61 -2.31
N LEU A 78 -7.54 -2.57 -1.61
CA LEU A 78 -7.84 -2.44 -0.18
C LEU A 78 -6.58 -2.45 0.69
N VAL A 79 -5.61 -3.30 0.36
CA VAL A 79 -4.30 -3.32 1.05
C VAL A 79 -3.58 -1.98 0.86
N ALA A 80 -3.51 -1.48 -0.36
CA ALA A 80 -2.84 -0.23 -0.68
C ALA A 80 -3.49 0.96 0.04
N LEU A 81 -4.83 1.01 0.09
CA LEU A 81 -5.56 2.02 0.84
C LEU A 81 -5.23 1.94 2.34
N SER A 82 -5.28 0.75 2.93
CA SER A 82 -4.96 0.55 4.34
C SER A 82 -3.53 0.97 4.66
N GLN A 83 -2.57 0.59 3.82
CA GLN A 83 -1.16 0.96 3.97
C GLN A 83 -0.92 2.46 3.83
N SER A 84 -1.66 3.12 2.94
CA SER A 84 -1.60 4.57 2.72
C SER A 84 -1.99 5.32 3.99
N TYR A 85 -3.17 5.04 4.54
CA TYR A 85 -3.63 5.70 5.77
C TYR A 85 -2.73 5.36 6.96
N SER A 86 -2.42 4.09 7.19
CA SER A 86 -1.55 3.70 8.30
C SER A 86 -0.13 4.28 8.18
N GLY A 87 0.35 4.50 6.96
CA GLY A 87 1.63 5.16 6.71
C GLY A 87 1.60 6.65 7.08
N VAL A 88 0.54 7.37 6.70
CA VAL A 88 0.34 8.78 7.08
C VAL A 88 0.24 8.92 8.59
N ASP A 89 -0.60 8.10 9.23
CA ASP A 89 -0.79 8.12 10.68
C ASP A 89 0.54 7.88 11.40
N PHE A 90 1.27 6.83 11.00
CA PHE A 90 2.58 6.51 11.56
C PHE A 90 3.58 7.66 11.37
N LEU A 91 3.66 8.26 10.19
CA LEU A 91 4.57 9.38 9.93
C LEU A 91 4.21 10.60 10.78
N GLY A 92 2.91 10.87 11.00
CA GLY A 92 2.45 11.89 11.93
C GLY A 92 2.89 11.62 13.36
N GLU A 93 2.66 10.41 13.87
CA GLU A 93 3.09 10.00 15.21
C GLU A 93 4.62 10.08 15.40
N MET A 94 5.38 9.71 14.36
CA MET A 94 6.85 9.75 14.39
C MET A 94 7.44 11.16 14.29
N GLN A 95 6.68 12.15 13.80
CA GLN A 95 7.11 13.56 13.84
C GLN A 95 7.11 14.09 15.28
N ASP A 96 6.15 13.69 16.09
CA ASP A 96 6.01 14.10 17.49
C ASP A 96 6.86 13.26 18.46
N THR A 97 7.44 12.16 17.97
CA THR A 97 8.24 11.23 18.78
C THR A 97 9.61 11.83 19.13
N LYS A 98 9.93 11.86 20.43
CA LYS A 98 11.26 12.24 20.92
C LYS A 98 12.18 11.02 20.93
N PHE A 99 13.26 11.10 20.18
CA PHE A 99 14.33 10.11 20.20
C PHE A 99 15.32 10.37 21.35
N PRO A 100 16.03 9.34 21.82
CA PRO A 100 17.16 9.52 22.73
C PRO A 100 18.20 10.50 22.16
N GLU A 101 18.78 11.34 23.02
CA GLU A 101 19.74 12.39 22.62
C GLU A 101 21.04 11.85 22.03
N ASP A 102 21.37 10.58 22.33
CA ASP A 102 22.54 9.87 21.85
C ASP A 102 22.32 9.16 20.49
N MET A 103 21.09 9.16 19.96
CA MET A 103 20.78 8.53 18.68
C MET A 103 21.06 9.49 17.52
N SER A 104 21.94 9.07 16.60
CA SER A 104 22.26 9.83 15.38
C SER A 104 21.07 9.94 14.42
N ALA A 105 21.12 10.90 13.50
CA ALA A 105 20.06 11.08 12.50
C ALA A 105 19.86 9.84 11.61
N ASP A 106 20.95 9.14 11.27
CA ASP A 106 20.90 7.91 10.47
C ASP A 106 20.25 6.76 11.24
N GLU A 107 20.59 6.58 12.52
CA GLU A 107 19.95 5.58 13.39
C GLU A 107 18.45 5.87 13.58
N GLN A 108 18.06 7.14 13.68
CA GLN A 108 16.65 7.54 13.74
C GLN A 108 15.92 7.23 12.42
N ALA A 109 16.56 7.47 11.28
CA ALA A 109 15.99 7.17 9.97
C ALA A 109 15.80 5.66 9.75
N GLU A 110 16.81 4.85 10.09
CA GLU A 110 16.74 3.39 10.06
C GLU A 110 15.66 2.85 11.00
N TYR A 111 15.57 3.39 12.21
CA TYR A 111 14.52 3.03 13.16
C TYR A 111 13.13 3.32 12.58
N LYS A 112 12.90 4.54 12.07
CA LYS A 112 11.64 4.95 11.43
C LYS A 112 11.27 4.02 10.27
N ALA A 113 12.22 3.74 9.38
CA ALA A 113 12.00 2.85 8.24
C ALA A 113 11.62 1.43 8.70
N SER A 114 12.33 0.89 9.70
CA SER A 114 12.05 -0.46 10.23
C SER A 114 10.67 -0.58 10.90
N MET A 115 10.19 0.49 11.51
CA MET A 115 8.87 0.52 12.16
C MET A 115 7.76 0.73 11.13
N LEU A 116 7.97 1.60 10.15
CA LEU A 116 7.06 1.76 9.03
C LEU A 116 6.87 0.43 8.29
N ASP A 117 7.95 -0.28 7.95
CA ASP A 117 7.87 -1.59 7.29
C ASP A 117 7.00 -2.58 8.09
N LYS A 118 7.18 -2.64 9.42
CA LYS A 118 6.34 -3.47 10.30
C LYS A 118 4.87 -3.07 10.25
N VAL A 119 4.56 -1.78 10.25
CA VAL A 119 3.19 -1.27 10.13
C VAL A 119 2.58 -1.73 8.80
N LEU A 120 3.28 -1.51 7.69
CA LEU A 120 2.80 -1.85 6.35
C LEU A 120 2.61 -3.36 6.17
N VAL A 121 3.51 -4.19 6.68
CA VAL A 121 3.38 -5.66 6.68
C VAL A 121 2.19 -6.12 7.53
N ASN A 122 1.91 -5.42 8.64
CA ASN A 122 0.76 -5.74 9.48
C ASN A 122 -0.57 -5.41 8.78
N CYS A 123 -0.65 -4.33 8.00
CA CYS A 123 -1.84 -4.04 7.19
C CYS A 123 -2.20 -5.22 6.26
N VAL A 124 -1.21 -5.81 5.58
CA VAL A 124 -1.42 -6.98 4.72
C VAL A 124 -1.94 -8.17 5.53
N LYS A 125 -1.30 -8.46 6.67
CA LYS A 125 -1.69 -9.57 7.55
C LYS A 125 -3.10 -9.38 8.09
N ASP A 126 -3.47 -8.17 8.45
CA ASP A 126 -4.78 -7.87 9.00
C ASP A 126 -5.87 -7.93 7.94
N MET A 127 -5.61 -7.44 6.72
CA MET A 127 -6.51 -7.63 5.58
C MET A 127 -6.79 -9.13 5.32
N CYS A 128 -5.73 -9.95 5.32
CA CYS A 128 -5.86 -11.40 5.22
C CYS A 128 -6.70 -12.02 6.35
N LYS A 129 -6.57 -11.53 7.59
CA LYS A 129 -7.42 -11.97 8.73
C LYS A 129 -8.87 -11.54 8.54
N GLN A 130 -9.10 -10.31 8.06
CA GLN A 130 -10.43 -9.77 7.82
C GLN A 130 -11.17 -10.57 6.76
N LEU A 131 -10.53 -10.91 5.63
CA LEU A 131 -11.14 -11.79 4.61
C LEU A 131 -11.47 -13.19 5.17
N LYS A 132 -10.57 -13.77 5.97
CA LYS A 132 -10.83 -15.06 6.64
C LYS A 132 -12.01 -15.01 7.62
N LYS A 133 -12.31 -13.85 8.21
CA LYS A 133 -13.50 -13.63 9.06
C LYS A 133 -14.74 -13.41 8.20
N ALA A 134 -14.65 -12.56 7.19
CA ALA A 134 -15.74 -12.20 6.28
C ALA A 134 -16.37 -13.42 5.60
N ARG A 135 -15.59 -14.46 5.27
CA ARG A 135 -16.12 -15.71 4.67
C ARG A 135 -17.21 -16.41 5.52
N ARG A 136 -17.29 -16.11 6.82
CA ARG A 136 -18.30 -16.63 7.77
C ARG A 136 -19.22 -15.55 8.34
N ASN A 137 -19.03 -14.29 7.95
CA ASN A 137 -19.75 -13.14 8.49
C ASN A 137 -20.39 -12.35 7.32
N PRO A 138 -21.66 -12.61 6.97
CA PRO A 138 -22.30 -12.00 5.80
C PRO A 138 -22.33 -10.46 5.82
N PRO A 139 -22.63 -9.77 6.94
CA PRO A 139 -22.47 -8.31 7.03
C PRO A 139 -21.07 -7.83 6.62
N MET A 140 -20.03 -8.41 7.21
CA MET A 140 -18.64 -8.03 6.90
C MET A 140 -18.25 -8.34 5.44
N LYS A 141 -18.76 -9.45 4.89
CA LYS A 141 -18.58 -9.74 3.46
C LYS A 141 -19.24 -8.67 2.59
N ARG A 142 -20.44 -8.19 2.97
CA ARG A 142 -21.13 -7.13 2.22
C ARG A 142 -20.32 -5.85 2.20
N GLU A 143 -19.80 -5.42 3.35
CA GLU A 143 -18.93 -4.23 3.45
C GLU A 143 -17.77 -4.29 2.45
N PHE A 144 -17.07 -5.44 2.36
CA PHE A 144 -16.00 -5.62 1.37
C PHE A 144 -16.47 -5.52 -0.08
N THR A 145 -17.62 -6.11 -0.40
CA THR A 145 -18.11 -6.16 -1.78
C THR A 145 -18.82 -4.88 -2.22
N GLU A 146 -19.41 -4.13 -1.29
CA GLU A 146 -20.19 -2.91 -1.56
C GLU A 146 -19.34 -1.83 -2.19
N ILE A 147 -18.07 -1.74 -1.77
CA ILE A 147 -17.06 -0.86 -2.37
C ILE A 147 -17.01 -1.04 -3.89
N PHE A 148 -17.12 -2.29 -4.36
CA PHE A 148 -16.95 -2.65 -5.77
C PHE A 148 -18.27 -2.82 -6.53
N GLN A 149 -19.41 -2.53 -5.91
CA GLN A 149 -20.69 -2.53 -6.61
C GLN A 149 -20.76 -1.33 -7.57
N LYS A 150 -21.24 -1.59 -8.78
CA LYS A 150 -21.34 -0.61 -9.87
C LYS A 150 -22.55 0.31 -9.72
#